data_AF-A0A7K5FXJ6-F1
#
_entry.id   AF-A0A7K5FXJ6-F1
#
_cell.length_a   1.000
_cell.length_b   1.000
_cell.length_c   1.000
_cell.angle_alpha   90.00
_cell.angle_beta   90.00
_cell.angle_gamma   90.00
#
_symmetry.space_group_name_H-M   'P 1'
#
loop_
_entity.id
_entity.type
_entity.pdbx_description
1 polymer ?
#
loop_
_entity_poly.entity_id
_entity_poly.type
_entity_poly.pdbx_seq_one_letter_code
_entity_poly.pdbx_strand_id
1 'polypeptide(L)'
;MATYVSELEAAKKSLSEALGENVKQYWANLKLWFKQKISKEEFDLEARRLLTQDNVHSHNDFLLAILTRCQILVSAPEGAGTLPWPGGSATKPGKPKGKKKISSVRQKFDHRFQPQNPLSGAQQFVAKDPQEDDDLKLCSHTMMLPTRGQLEGRMIVTAYEHGLDNVTEEAVTAVVYAVE
;
A
#
# COMPACT_ATOMS: atom_id res chain seq x y z
N MET A 1 -9.66 -15.71 -5.29
CA MET A 1 -8.90 -16.46 -4.26
C MET A 1 -8.08 -17.59 -4.87
N ALA A 2 -8.68 -18.49 -5.68
CA ALA A 2 -7.96 -19.64 -6.26
C ALA A 2 -6.82 -19.28 -7.24
N THR A 3 -6.98 -18.20 -8.01
CA THR A 3 -5.97 -17.72 -8.97
C THR A 3 -4.67 -17.30 -8.29
N TYR A 4 -4.73 -16.57 -7.19
CA TYR A 4 -3.54 -16.06 -6.48
C TYR A 4 -2.79 -17.13 -5.67
N VAL A 5 -3.51 -18.12 -5.15
CA VAL A 5 -2.87 -19.32 -4.56
C VAL A 5 -2.11 -20.07 -5.66
N SER A 6 -2.66 -20.14 -6.87
CA SER A 6 -1.98 -20.72 -8.03
C SER A 6 -0.75 -19.91 -8.45
N GLU A 7 -0.78 -18.59 -8.34
CA GLU A 7 0.35 -17.71 -8.69
C GLU A 7 1.53 -17.88 -7.73
N LEU A 8 1.28 -17.95 -6.42
CA LEU A 8 2.35 -18.19 -5.44
C LEU A 8 3.01 -19.56 -5.62
N GLU A 9 2.21 -20.61 -5.85
CA GLU A 9 2.77 -21.94 -6.10
C GLU A 9 3.54 -22.00 -7.43
N ALA A 10 3.08 -21.27 -8.46
CA ALA A 10 3.80 -21.15 -9.73
C ALA A 10 5.14 -20.42 -9.56
N ALA A 11 5.16 -19.28 -8.85
CA ALA A 11 6.38 -18.53 -8.57
C ALA A 11 7.38 -19.36 -7.75
N LYS A 12 6.89 -20.09 -6.74
CA LYS A 12 7.71 -21.02 -5.94
C LYS A 12 8.32 -22.13 -6.79
N LYS A 13 7.55 -22.71 -7.71
CA LYS A 13 8.03 -23.75 -8.62
C LYS A 13 9.11 -23.20 -9.55
N SER A 14 8.86 -22.07 -10.21
CA SER A 14 9.81 -21.39 -11.09
C SER A 14 11.13 -21.07 -10.37
N LEU A 15 11.05 -20.51 -9.17
CA LEU A 15 12.22 -20.23 -8.34
C LEU A 15 12.98 -21.51 -7.94
N SER A 16 12.27 -22.60 -7.62
CA SER A 16 12.91 -23.87 -7.27
C SER A 16 13.66 -24.47 -8.47
N GLU A 17 13.11 -24.34 -9.68
CA GLU A 17 13.77 -24.75 -10.93
C GLU A 17 15.00 -23.88 -11.22
N ALA A 18 14.90 -22.56 -11.03
CA ALA A 18 16.00 -21.62 -11.21
C ALA A 18 17.17 -21.85 -10.24
N LEU A 19 16.87 -22.25 -8.99
CA LEU A 19 17.87 -22.53 -7.95
C LEU A 19 18.56 -23.89 -8.13
N GLY A 20 17.89 -24.88 -8.72
CA GLY A 20 18.43 -26.23 -8.87
C GLY A 20 18.91 -26.83 -7.54
N GLU A 21 20.20 -27.17 -7.46
CA GLU A 21 20.82 -27.78 -6.27
C GLU A 21 20.87 -26.82 -5.06
N ASN A 22 20.86 -25.50 -5.30
CA ASN A 22 20.94 -24.47 -4.27
C ASN A 22 19.62 -24.25 -3.51
N VAL A 23 18.55 -24.97 -3.88
CA VAL A 23 17.20 -24.79 -3.34
C VAL A 23 17.14 -24.90 -1.81
N LYS A 24 17.90 -25.83 -1.22
CA LYS A 24 17.94 -26.04 0.24
C LYS A 24 18.54 -24.83 0.96
N GLN A 25 19.61 -24.26 0.40
CA GLN A 25 20.30 -23.10 0.99
C GLN A 25 19.40 -21.87 0.93
N TYR A 26 18.74 -21.63 -0.20
CA TYR A 26 17.80 -20.53 -0.34
C TYR A 26 16.67 -20.58 0.70
N TRP A 27 16.04 -21.75 0.90
CA TRP A 27 14.99 -21.90 1.91
C TRP A 27 15.52 -21.78 3.35
N ALA A 28 16.78 -22.13 3.60
CA ALA A 28 17.42 -21.87 4.89
C ALA A 28 17.54 -20.36 5.13
N ASN A 29 18.02 -19.61 4.14
CA ASN A 29 18.17 -18.16 4.21
C ASN A 29 16.81 -17.45 4.34
N LEU A 30 15.79 -17.91 3.61
CA LEU A 30 14.42 -17.39 3.73
C LEU A 30 13.90 -17.54 5.17
N LYS A 31 14.15 -18.69 5.82
CA LYS A 31 13.80 -18.90 7.23
C LYS A 31 14.58 -17.98 8.17
N LEU A 32 15.85 -17.71 7.89
CA LEU A 32 16.66 -16.77 8.69
C LEU A 32 16.11 -15.34 8.57
N TRP A 33 15.74 -14.92 7.36
CA TRP A 33 15.13 -13.61 7.12
C TRP A 33 13.78 -13.47 7.82
N PHE A 34 12.87 -14.45 7.72
CA PHE A 34 11.60 -14.44 8.47
C PHE A 34 11.78 -14.42 10.00
N LYS A 35 12.88 -14.98 10.50
CA LYS A 35 13.25 -14.93 11.93
C LYS A 35 14.01 -13.66 12.32
N GLN A 36 14.17 -12.71 11.41
CA GLN A 36 14.95 -11.47 11.59
C GLN A 36 16.39 -11.74 12.05
N LYS A 37 16.98 -12.86 11.59
CA LYS A 37 18.39 -13.20 11.85
C LYS A 37 19.35 -12.61 10.83
N ILE A 38 18.84 -12.25 9.66
CA ILE A 38 19.53 -11.53 8.60
C ILE A 38 18.59 -10.45 8.07
N SER A 39 19.15 -9.35 7.57
CA SER A 39 18.41 -8.26 6.95
C SER A 39 17.84 -8.66 5.58
N LYS A 40 16.99 -7.81 5.01
CA LYS A 40 16.50 -8.00 3.64
C LYS A 40 17.66 -7.93 2.65
N GLU A 41 18.57 -6.98 2.83
CA GLU A 41 19.74 -6.74 1.96
C GLU A 41 20.68 -7.95 1.97
N GLU A 42 20.92 -8.53 3.16
CA GLU A 42 21.72 -9.75 3.33
C GLU A 42 21.07 -10.94 2.63
N PHE A 43 19.75 -11.11 2.78
CA PHE A 43 19.00 -12.17 2.10
C PHE A 43 19.02 -12.01 0.57
N ASP A 44 18.78 -10.80 0.06
CA ASP A 44 18.81 -10.50 -1.37
C ASP A 44 20.21 -10.73 -1.98
N LEU A 45 21.27 -10.41 -1.23
CA LEU A 45 22.66 -10.63 -1.66
C LEU A 45 22.95 -12.12 -1.78
N GLU A 46 22.53 -12.92 -0.80
CA GLU A 46 22.71 -14.36 -0.84
C GLU A 46 21.85 -15.01 -1.93
N ALA A 47 20.63 -14.52 -2.17
CA ALA A 47 19.81 -14.95 -3.31
C ALA A 47 20.54 -14.72 -4.66
N ARG A 48 21.19 -13.56 -4.83
CA ARG A 48 22.02 -13.26 -6.01
C ARG A 48 23.26 -14.16 -6.15
N ARG A 49 23.76 -14.75 -5.06
CA ARG A 49 24.86 -15.73 -5.13
C ARG A 49 24.38 -17.11 -5.56
N LEU A 50 23.17 -17.49 -5.18
CA LEU A 50 22.58 -18.80 -5.46
C LEU A 50 21.94 -18.88 -6.86
N LEU A 51 21.59 -17.72 -7.43
CA LEU A 51 20.94 -17.55 -8.73
C LEU A 51 21.93 -16.95 -9.75
N THR A 52 21.67 -17.19 -11.03
CA THR A 52 22.38 -16.52 -12.11
C THR A 52 21.72 -15.16 -12.40
N GLN A 53 22.44 -14.29 -13.13
CA GLN A 53 21.90 -12.99 -13.50
C GLN A 53 20.64 -13.09 -14.36
N ASP A 54 20.50 -14.16 -15.14
CA ASP A 54 19.34 -14.39 -16.01
C ASP A 54 18.09 -14.82 -15.22
N ASN A 55 18.25 -15.43 -14.04
CA ASN A 55 17.13 -15.99 -13.27
C ASN A 55 16.92 -15.35 -11.88
N VAL A 56 17.68 -14.30 -11.55
CA VAL A 56 17.51 -13.53 -10.31
C VAL A 56 16.10 -12.94 -10.15
N HIS A 57 15.42 -12.65 -11.26
CA HIS A 57 14.05 -12.13 -11.26
C HIS A 57 13.06 -13.11 -10.57
N SER A 58 13.30 -14.42 -10.64
CA SER A 58 12.43 -15.42 -10.01
C SER A 58 12.38 -15.29 -8.48
N HIS A 59 13.43 -14.76 -7.85
CA HIS A 59 13.42 -14.42 -6.42
C HIS A 59 12.47 -13.25 -6.14
N ASN A 60 12.53 -12.19 -6.96
CA ASN A 60 11.66 -11.03 -6.83
C ASN A 60 10.19 -11.40 -7.07
N ASP A 61 9.90 -12.19 -8.09
CA ASP A 61 8.55 -12.66 -8.42
C ASP A 61 7.96 -13.46 -7.27
N PHE A 62 8.75 -14.32 -6.64
CA PHE A 62 8.33 -15.09 -5.47
C PHE A 62 8.03 -14.20 -4.25
N LEU A 63 8.89 -13.22 -3.95
CA LEU A 63 8.64 -12.28 -2.86
C LEU A 63 7.39 -11.42 -3.11
N LEU A 64 7.20 -10.96 -4.34
CA LEU A 64 6.02 -10.20 -4.73
C LEU A 64 4.74 -11.04 -4.59
N ALA A 65 4.78 -12.32 -4.94
CA ALA A 65 3.66 -13.24 -4.76
C ALA A 65 3.33 -13.45 -3.27
N ILE A 66 4.33 -13.55 -2.38
CA ILE A 66 4.12 -13.61 -0.93
C ILE A 66 3.43 -12.33 -0.44
N LEU A 67 3.99 -11.16 -0.76
CA LEU A 67 3.48 -9.87 -0.29
C LEU A 67 2.04 -9.61 -0.78
N THR A 68 1.78 -9.90 -2.06
CA THR A 68 0.44 -9.80 -2.65
C THR A 68 -0.55 -10.68 -1.90
N ARG A 69 -0.18 -11.92 -1.56
CA ARG A 69 -1.04 -12.81 -0.78
C ARG A 69 -1.30 -12.28 0.63
N CYS A 70 -0.28 -11.76 1.31
CA CYS A 70 -0.44 -11.15 2.63
C CYS A 70 -1.38 -9.94 2.59
N GLN A 71 -1.24 -9.06 1.59
CA GLN A 71 -2.13 -7.90 1.43
C GLN A 71 -3.59 -8.33 1.23
N ILE A 72 -3.85 -9.34 0.39
CA ILE A 72 -5.21 -9.86 0.18
C ILE A 72 -5.80 -10.43 1.48
N LEU A 73 -5.00 -11.14 2.29
CA LEU A 73 -5.47 -11.69 3.55
C LEU A 73 -5.82 -10.60 4.58
N VAL A 74 -5.06 -9.52 4.61
CA VAL A 74 -5.32 -8.36 5.48
C VAL A 74 -6.48 -7.51 4.97
N SER A 75 -6.67 -7.40 3.65
CA SER A 75 -7.74 -6.63 3.02
C SER A 75 -9.04 -7.41 2.82
N ALA A 76 -9.07 -8.72 3.11
CA ALA A 76 -10.30 -9.49 3.08
C ALA A 76 -11.20 -8.98 4.21
N PRO A 77 -12.42 -8.48 3.93
CA PRO A 77 -13.31 -8.02 4.97
C PRO A 77 -13.65 -9.21 5.87
N GLU A 78 -13.32 -9.10 7.15
CA GLU A 78 -13.84 -10.01 8.17
C GLU A 78 -15.37 -10.00 8.08
N GLY A 79 -15.96 -11.18 8.26
CA GLY A 79 -17.30 -11.51 7.77
C GLY A 79 -18.44 -10.62 8.26
N ALA A 80 -19.60 -10.88 7.67
CA ALA A 80 -20.94 -10.50 8.12
C ALA A 80 -21.03 -10.22 9.64
N GLY A 81 -20.77 -8.98 10.02
CA GLY A 81 -20.92 -8.43 11.35
C GLY A 81 -21.79 -7.21 11.23
N THR A 82 -23.07 -7.37 11.54
CA THR A 82 -24.00 -6.28 11.79
C THR A 82 -23.38 -5.28 12.77
N LEU A 83 -23.28 -4.00 12.40
CA LEU A 83 -23.71 -2.87 13.22
C LEU A 83 -23.76 -1.58 12.36
N PRO A 84 -24.57 -0.60 12.77
CA PRO A 84 -25.24 0.34 11.88
C PRO A 84 -24.55 1.70 11.86
N TRP A 85 -24.39 2.27 10.68
CA TRP A 85 -24.12 3.70 10.56
C TRP A 85 -25.37 4.49 10.97
N PRO A 86 -25.29 5.42 11.95
CA PRO A 86 -26.41 6.26 12.31
C PRO A 86 -26.46 7.50 11.40
N GLY A 87 -27.67 7.80 10.93
CA GLY A 87 -28.13 9.19 10.80
C GLY A 87 -27.92 9.88 9.46
N GLY A 88 -29.01 9.99 8.67
CA GLY A 88 -29.07 10.82 7.47
C GLY A 88 -30.44 10.95 6.82
N SER A 89 -31.48 11.27 7.62
CA SER A 89 -32.74 11.97 7.28
C SER A 89 -33.73 11.46 6.19
N ALA A 90 -34.91 11.03 6.69
CA ALA A 90 -36.31 11.17 6.20
C ALA A 90 -36.65 11.00 4.70
N THR A 91 -37.63 10.18 4.27
CA THR A 91 -39.07 10.22 4.63
C THR A 91 -39.82 8.88 4.40
N LYS A 92 -40.72 8.58 5.34
CA LYS A 92 -41.91 7.68 5.47
C LYS A 92 -42.39 6.68 4.36
N PRO A 93 -43.15 5.63 4.77
CA PRO A 93 -43.32 4.37 4.03
C PRO A 93 -44.68 4.19 3.33
N GLY A 94 -44.70 3.42 2.24
CA GLY A 94 -45.91 2.89 1.59
C GLY A 94 -45.64 1.54 0.91
N LYS A 95 -46.41 0.52 1.29
CA LYS A 95 -46.33 -0.89 0.84
C LYS A 95 -47.37 -1.14 -0.28
N PRO A 96 -47.43 -2.34 -0.90
CA PRO A 96 -46.54 -3.01 -1.84
C PRO A 96 -47.19 -3.16 -3.25
N LYS A 97 -46.56 -3.95 -4.15
CA LYS A 97 -47.16 -4.89 -5.13
C LYS A 97 -46.78 -4.63 -6.60
N GLY A 98 -46.07 -5.59 -7.20
CA GLY A 98 -45.89 -5.69 -8.64
C GLY A 98 -44.67 -6.50 -9.04
N LYS A 99 -44.85 -7.81 -9.28
CA LYS A 99 -43.91 -8.62 -10.07
C LYS A 99 -43.75 -7.95 -11.44
N LYS A 100 -42.61 -7.32 -11.71
CA LYS A 100 -42.26 -6.88 -13.07
C LYS A 100 -41.00 -7.59 -13.50
N LYS A 101 -41.14 -8.28 -14.63
CA LYS A 101 -40.16 -9.13 -15.29
C LYS A 101 -38.85 -8.36 -15.44
N ILE A 102 -37.73 -8.98 -15.04
CA ILE A 102 -36.39 -8.49 -15.36
C ILE A 102 -36.25 -8.63 -16.88
N SER A 103 -36.44 -7.54 -17.61
CA SER A 103 -35.99 -7.49 -18.99
C SER A 103 -34.47 -7.37 -18.94
N SER A 104 -33.80 -8.35 -19.54
CA SER A 104 -32.36 -8.31 -19.77
C SER A 104 -32.06 -7.21 -20.79
N VAL A 105 -32.04 -5.96 -20.35
CA VAL A 105 -31.41 -4.87 -21.09
C VAL A 105 -29.92 -4.99 -20.80
N ARG A 106 -29.23 -5.75 -21.65
CA ARG A 106 -27.79 -5.63 -21.83
C ARG A 106 -27.55 -4.18 -22.26
N GLN A 107 -27.35 -3.28 -21.28
CA GLN A 107 -27.10 -1.87 -21.52
C GLN A 107 -25.88 -1.78 -22.43
N LYS A 108 -26.10 -1.40 -23.68
CA LYS A 108 -25.02 -1.04 -24.58
C LYS A 108 -24.45 0.27 -24.06
N PHE A 109 -23.27 0.22 -23.44
CA PHE A 109 -22.57 1.39 -22.90
C PHE A 109 -21.94 2.26 -24.02
N ASP A 110 -21.98 1.80 -25.27
CA ASP A 110 -21.31 2.39 -26.43
C ASP A 110 -21.65 3.86 -26.75
N HIS A 111 -22.71 4.43 -26.16
CA HIS A 111 -23.16 5.79 -26.49
C HIS A 111 -23.23 6.75 -25.30
N ARG A 112 -22.65 6.39 -24.15
CA ARG A 112 -22.56 7.30 -22.98
C ARG A 112 -21.22 8.02 -22.84
N PHE A 113 -20.21 7.58 -23.56
CA PHE A 113 -18.92 8.26 -23.58
C PHE A 113 -18.93 9.32 -24.68
N GLN A 114 -18.87 10.58 -24.27
CA GLN A 114 -18.51 11.65 -25.19
C GLN A 114 -16.98 11.83 -25.17
N PRO A 115 -16.33 12.07 -26.32
CA PRO A 115 -14.92 12.43 -26.34
C PRO A 115 -14.68 13.68 -25.49
N GLN A 116 -14.02 13.50 -24.35
CA GLN A 116 -13.64 14.57 -23.44
C GLN A 116 -12.12 14.78 -23.56
N ASN A 117 -11.67 16.03 -23.64
CA ASN A 117 -10.24 16.31 -23.56
C ASN A 117 -9.72 15.90 -22.16
N PRO A 118 -8.78 14.97 -22.03
CA PRO A 118 -8.26 14.54 -20.72
C PRO A 118 -7.58 15.68 -19.95
N LEU A 119 -7.13 16.74 -20.62
CA LEU A 119 -6.50 17.90 -20.00
C LEU A 119 -7.52 18.91 -19.43
N SER A 120 -8.82 18.81 -19.75
CA SER A 120 -9.80 19.81 -19.31
C SER A 120 -10.13 19.75 -17.81
N GLY A 121 -9.86 18.61 -17.15
CA GLY A 121 -9.97 18.44 -15.71
C GLY A 121 -8.63 18.18 -15.00
N ALA A 122 -7.53 18.19 -15.76
CA ALA A 122 -6.21 17.97 -15.18
C ALA A 122 -5.79 19.20 -14.36
N GLN A 123 -5.36 18.99 -13.12
CA GLN A 123 -4.66 20.05 -12.38
C GLN A 123 -3.42 20.44 -13.18
N GLN A 124 -3.24 21.74 -13.44
CA GLN A 124 -2.03 22.24 -14.07
C GLN A 124 -0.84 21.88 -13.18
N PHE A 125 -0.04 20.93 -13.64
CA PHE A 125 1.22 20.61 -13.01
C PHE A 125 2.18 21.76 -13.33
N VAL A 126 2.38 22.67 -12.38
CA VAL A 126 3.52 23.57 -12.42
C VAL A 126 4.72 22.68 -12.14
N ALA A 127 5.53 22.42 -13.16
CA ALA A 127 6.84 21.81 -12.95
C ALA A 127 7.61 22.74 -12.00
N LYS A 128 7.66 22.38 -10.72
CA LYS A 128 8.69 22.94 -9.84
C LYS A 128 10.03 22.50 -10.40
N ASP A 129 10.95 23.44 -10.52
CA ASP A 129 12.32 23.17 -10.94
C ASP A 129 12.86 21.95 -10.18
N PRO A 130 13.50 20.97 -10.86
CA PRO A 130 14.05 19.76 -10.24
C PRO A 130 15.18 20.00 -9.23
N GLN A 131 15.48 21.25 -8.90
CA GLN A 131 16.64 21.70 -8.13
C GLN A 131 16.26 22.50 -6.87
N GLU A 132 15.01 22.40 -6.40
CA GLU A 132 14.73 22.75 -5.00
C GLU A 132 14.91 21.50 -4.16
N ASP A 133 16.11 21.38 -3.60
CA ASP A 133 16.60 20.32 -2.74
C ASP A 133 15.53 19.66 -1.85
N ASP A 134 15.68 18.34 -1.73
CA ASP A 134 15.09 17.43 -0.73
C ASP A 134 15.53 17.78 0.71
N ASP A 135 15.95 19.03 0.92
CA ASP A 135 16.36 19.58 2.20
C ASP A 135 15.12 19.86 3.05
N LEU A 136 15.22 19.43 4.30
CA LEU A 136 14.21 19.64 5.33
C LEU A 136 13.96 21.16 5.54
N LYS A 137 13.03 21.76 4.79
CA LYS A 137 12.72 23.20 4.88
C LYS A 137 12.22 23.56 6.28
N LEU A 138 13.03 24.29 7.04
CA LEU A 138 12.67 24.82 8.36
C LEU A 138 11.74 26.03 8.22
N CYS A 139 11.02 26.36 9.29
CA CYS A 139 10.14 27.52 9.35
C CYS A 139 10.87 28.84 9.05
N SER A 140 12.18 28.90 9.30
CA SER A 140 13.04 30.03 8.94
C SER A 140 13.20 30.25 7.43
N HIS A 141 13.03 29.20 6.62
CA HIS A 141 13.13 29.30 5.16
C HIS A 141 11.79 29.68 4.53
N THR A 142 10.69 29.16 5.08
CA THR A 142 9.34 29.37 4.54
C THR A 142 8.67 30.61 5.10
N MET A 143 9.16 31.16 6.21
CA MET A 143 8.52 32.24 6.98
C MET A 143 7.06 31.91 7.34
N MET A 144 6.75 30.63 7.51
CA MET A 144 5.43 30.12 7.86
C MET A 144 5.55 29.18 9.06
N LEU A 145 4.56 29.22 9.94
CA LEU A 145 4.42 28.21 11.00
C LEU A 145 4.23 26.82 10.39
N PRO A 146 4.72 25.76 11.07
CA PRO A 146 4.56 24.41 10.56
C PRO A 146 3.08 24.00 10.64
N THR A 147 2.62 23.22 9.65
CA THR A 147 1.32 22.57 9.76
C THR A 147 1.37 21.46 10.81
N ARG A 148 0.20 21.06 11.35
CA ARG A 148 0.09 19.94 12.31
C ARG A 148 0.84 18.69 11.82
N GLY A 149 0.64 18.30 10.56
CA GLY A 149 1.30 17.12 9.99
C GLY A 149 2.81 17.27 9.81
N GLN A 150 3.30 18.48 9.49
CA GLN A 150 4.74 18.74 9.44
C GLN A 150 5.39 18.64 10.82
N LEU A 151 4.69 19.10 11.85
CA LEU A 151 5.14 19.00 13.23
C LEU A 151 5.14 17.55 13.72
N GLU A 152 4.04 16.83 13.50
CA GLU A 152 3.90 15.41 13.84
C GLU A 152 5.00 14.55 13.21
N GLY A 153 5.24 14.70 11.90
CA GLY A 153 6.31 13.97 11.21
C GLY A 153 7.69 14.24 11.82
N ARG A 154 8.01 15.49 12.14
CA ARG A 154 9.27 15.86 12.79
C ARG A 154 9.38 15.27 14.19
N MET A 155 8.29 15.31 14.97
CA MET A 155 8.25 14.75 16.32
C MET A 155 8.46 13.23 16.29
N ILE A 156 7.86 12.51 15.34
CA ILE A 156 8.04 11.05 15.18
C ILE A 156 9.49 10.70 14.84
N VAL A 157 10.10 11.41 13.88
CA VAL A 157 11.51 11.18 13.52
C VAL A 157 12.42 11.44 14.74
N THR A 158 12.18 12.54 15.45
CA THR A 158 12.94 12.89 16.67
C THR A 158 12.77 11.84 17.77
N ALA A 159 11.55 11.35 17.98
CA ALA A 159 11.25 10.30 18.95
C ALA A 159 12.05 9.02 18.62
N TYR A 160 12.05 8.62 17.36
CA TYR A 160 12.79 7.45 16.89
C TYR A 160 14.32 7.60 17.07
N GLU A 161 14.89 8.76 16.77
CA GLU A 161 16.32 9.06 16.99
C GLU A 161 16.72 8.94 18.46
N HIS A 162 15.78 9.13 19.38
CA HIS A 162 15.98 9.03 20.83
C HIS A 162 15.51 7.69 21.41
N GLY A 163 15.18 6.70 20.56
CA GLY A 163 14.79 5.36 20.99
C GLY A 163 13.36 5.28 21.56
N LEU A 164 12.49 6.21 21.20
CA LEU A 164 11.07 6.18 21.52
C LEU A 164 10.26 5.63 20.35
N ASP A 165 9.21 4.88 20.64
CA ASP A 165 8.44 4.16 19.62
C ASP A 165 7.45 5.04 18.87
N ASN A 166 6.84 6.04 19.53
CA ASN A 166 5.78 6.85 18.95
C ASN A 166 5.58 8.21 19.64
N VAL A 167 4.77 9.07 19.04
CA VAL A 167 4.30 10.36 19.56
C VAL A 167 2.77 10.31 19.71
N THR A 168 2.24 10.81 20.82
CA THR A 168 0.78 10.87 21.01
C THR A 168 0.16 12.12 20.40
N GLU A 169 -1.12 12.05 20.05
CA GLU A 169 -1.85 13.16 19.45
C GLU A 169 -1.90 14.39 20.37
N GLU A 170 -2.00 14.18 21.68
CA GLU A 170 -2.01 15.23 22.69
C GLU A 170 -0.68 15.97 22.74
N ALA A 171 0.44 15.27 22.58
CA ALA A 171 1.76 15.88 22.52
C ALA A 171 1.89 16.77 21.28
N VAL A 172 1.47 16.29 20.11
CA VAL A 172 1.46 17.11 18.88
C VAL A 172 0.59 18.34 19.07
N THR A 173 -0.60 18.17 19.64
CA THR A 173 -1.56 19.25 19.88
C THR A 173 -0.99 20.30 20.85
N ALA A 174 -0.34 19.87 21.93
CA ALA A 174 0.31 20.78 22.88
C ALA A 174 1.41 21.61 22.22
N VAL A 175 2.23 21.00 21.34
CA VAL A 175 3.28 21.73 20.62
C VAL A 175 2.69 22.68 19.59
N VAL A 176 1.62 22.29 18.86
CA VAL A 176 0.90 23.21 17.95
C VAL A 176 0.46 24.47 18.69
N TYR A 177 -0.19 24.32 19.85
CA TYR A 177 -0.60 25.48 20.65
C TYR A 177 0.57 26.26 21.25
N ALA A 178 1.71 25.62 21.49
CA ALA A 178 2.89 26.30 22.04
C ALA A 178 3.64 27.14 20.99
N VAL A 179 3.43 26.89 19.69
CA VAL A 179 4.07 27.62 18.59
C VAL A 179 3.18 28.68 17.94
N GLU A 180 1.91 28.77 18.35
CA GLU A 180 0.97 29.85 18.01
C GLU A 180 1.18 31.09 18.90
#